data_AF-A0AAD6WTB3-F1
#
_entry.id   AF-A0AAD6WTB3-F1
#
_cell.length_a   1.000
_cell.length_b   1.000
_cell.length_c   1.000
_cell.angle_alpha   90.00
_cell.angle_beta   90.00
_cell.angle_gamma   90.00
#
_symmetry.space_group_name_H-M   'P 1'
#
loop_
_entity.id
_entity.type
_entity.pdbx_description
1 polymer ?
#
loop_
_entity_poly.entity_id
_entity_poly.type
_entity_poly.pdbx_seq_one_letter_code
_entity_poly.pdbx_strand_id
1 'polypeptide(L)'
;MADSLTTARLPPELCSCIFGLAVLEQSITNFKTLLRRLCDVCGTCSDWRNITISTPALWCRLRVECKTPLVAIHTFLSRSQSLPLLFELFFIGDKASAASVADRLASITPHIPRIQHFNLRTNIPEALAAVHDIFHMADSPLLRNLSIGFIFSPHGEFSPADIHPLICRTWFEGKYGMLEHLSLSCAYMPFDRLFFPSLRTLFILDVPFRHSRSASSTASAIANSPQLLQLKIGGFPCHAMNVVTEPIRSASVNALDIAFSKDGTTAALASCLDFPSLSFLRIDLARESDVQSALTCVRLFRRVRRLVIVASSNNIFSPDALFLTPAFPGVVSIDLGGSYPSFFVNLLLVSNASAINGYSTSPLVTTLS
;
A
#
# COMPACT_ATOMS: atom_id res chain seq x y z
N MET A 1 -20.81 42.66 39.45
CA MET A 1 -20.27 41.34 39.83
C MET A 1 -20.58 40.41 38.68
N ALA A 2 -19.60 40.20 37.80
CA ALA A 2 -19.72 39.21 36.74
C ALA A 2 -19.40 37.86 37.39
N ASP A 3 -20.42 37.02 37.55
CA ASP A 3 -20.22 35.62 37.89
C ASP A 3 -19.22 35.06 36.88
N SER A 4 -18.02 34.78 37.37
CA SER A 4 -17.01 34.05 36.61
C SER A 4 -17.67 32.75 36.21
N LEU A 5 -18.05 32.64 34.93
CA LEU A 5 -18.43 31.39 34.30
C LEU A 5 -17.33 30.40 34.67
N THR A 6 -17.62 29.58 35.66
CA THR A 6 -16.78 28.46 36.07
C THR A 6 -16.76 27.58 34.85
N THR A 7 -15.73 27.75 34.03
CA THR A 7 -15.52 26.94 32.84
C THR A 7 -15.54 25.51 33.31
N ALA A 8 -16.64 24.81 33.02
CA ALA A 8 -16.81 23.41 33.38
C ALA A 8 -15.59 22.70 32.79
N ARG A 9 -14.71 22.21 33.66
CA ARG A 9 -13.49 21.55 33.22
C ARG A 9 -13.91 20.26 32.52
N LEU A 10 -13.50 20.12 31.26
CA LEU A 10 -13.69 18.87 30.55
C LEU A 10 -12.98 17.74 31.30
N PRO A 11 -13.61 16.57 31.49
CA PRO A 11 -12.95 15.40 32.01
C PRO A 11 -11.67 15.06 31.21
N PRO A 12 -10.59 14.61 31.87
CA PRO A 12 -9.35 14.21 31.22
C PRO A 12 -9.53 13.20 30.08
N GLU A 13 -10.51 12.31 30.20
CA GLU A 13 -10.83 11.29 29.20
C GLU A 13 -11.31 11.95 27.90
N LEU A 14 -12.22 12.93 27.99
CA LEU A 14 -12.71 13.68 26.82
C LEU A 14 -11.60 14.53 26.20
N CYS A 15 -10.77 15.18 27.02
CA CYS A 15 -9.59 15.90 26.53
C CYS A 15 -8.65 14.98 25.76
N SER A 16 -8.36 13.79 26.29
CA SER A 16 -7.47 12.83 25.63
C SER A 16 -8.02 12.32 24.29
N CYS A 17 -9.34 12.11 24.18
CA CYS A 17 -10.01 11.81 22.91
C CYS A 17 -9.87 12.95 21.90
N ILE A 18 -10.12 14.20 22.33
CA ILE A 18 -9.98 15.39 21.48
C ILE A 18 -8.53 15.53 20.98
N PHE A 19 -7.55 15.32 21.87
CA PHE A 19 -6.13 15.36 21.51
C PHE A 19 -5.78 14.23 20.54
N GLY A 20 -6.36 13.05 20.71
CA GLY A 20 -6.22 11.92 19.77
C GLY A 20 -6.62 12.32 18.36
N LEU A 21 -7.78 12.95 18.19
CA LEU A 21 -8.24 13.44 16.90
C LEU A 21 -7.31 14.53 16.34
N ALA A 22 -7.00 15.56 17.15
CA ALA A 22 -6.16 16.67 16.74
C ALA A 22 -4.74 16.24 16.31
N VAL A 23 -4.17 15.23 16.98
CA VAL A 23 -2.81 14.77 16.75
C VAL A 23 -2.75 13.68 15.67
N LEU A 24 -3.64 12.68 15.72
CA LEU A 24 -3.50 11.40 14.99
C LEU A 24 -4.39 11.25 13.74
N GLU A 25 -5.45 12.04 13.58
CA GLU A 25 -6.47 11.82 12.53
C GLU A 25 -5.95 12.02 11.11
N GLN A 26 -4.94 12.88 10.92
CA GLN A 26 -4.34 13.08 9.61
C GLN A 26 -3.20 12.08 9.37
N SER A 27 -3.06 11.60 8.13
CA SER A 27 -1.91 10.78 7.75
C SER A 27 -0.63 11.55 8.12
N ILE A 28 0.19 10.96 8.99
CA ILE A 28 1.39 11.64 9.49
C ILE A 28 2.38 11.72 8.35
N THR A 29 2.45 12.89 7.72
CA THR A 29 3.29 13.11 6.55
C THR A 29 4.77 13.19 6.89
N ASN A 30 5.13 13.56 8.13
CA ASN A 30 6.50 13.52 8.65
C ASN A 30 6.54 13.62 10.19
N PHE A 31 7.67 13.22 10.78
CA PHE A 31 7.89 13.24 12.24
C PHE A 31 7.74 14.64 12.87
N LYS A 32 8.21 15.68 12.17
CA LYS A 32 8.17 17.07 12.67
C LYS A 32 6.75 17.58 12.89
N THR A 33 5.83 17.20 12.02
CA THR A 33 4.42 17.63 12.10
C THR A 33 3.74 16.99 13.31
N LEU A 34 3.99 15.70 13.56
CA LEU A 34 3.51 15.01 14.76
C LEU A 34 4.05 15.68 16.02
N LEU A 35 5.35 15.92 16.09
CA LEU A 35 5.97 16.54 17.25
C LEU A 35 5.43 17.96 17.49
N ARG A 36 5.26 18.76 16.43
CA ARG A 36 4.68 20.11 16.53
C ARG A 36 3.28 20.05 17.14
N ARG A 37 2.39 19.17 16.67
CA ARG A 37 1.03 19.05 17.21
C ARG A 37 1.03 18.64 18.68
N LEU A 38 1.88 17.69 19.06
CA LEU A 38 2.03 17.32 20.47
C LEU A 38 2.53 18.50 21.31
N CYS A 39 3.48 19.28 20.79
CA CYS A 39 3.95 20.50 21.43
C CYS A 39 2.87 21.57 21.55
N ASP A 40 2.04 21.76 20.53
CA ASP A 40 0.94 22.74 20.53
C ASP A 40 -0.08 22.40 21.65
N VAL A 41 -0.47 21.13 21.75
CA VAL A 41 -1.36 20.66 22.84
C VAL A 41 -0.68 20.81 24.20
N CYS A 42 0.58 20.37 24.34
CA CYS A 42 1.35 20.50 25.58
C CYS A 42 1.67 21.96 25.97
N GLY A 43 1.62 22.89 25.01
CA GLY A 43 1.89 24.30 25.18
C GLY A 43 0.68 25.09 25.68
N THR A 44 -0.52 24.52 25.61
CA THR A 44 -1.77 25.24 25.89
C THR A 44 -1.93 25.59 27.38
N CYS A 45 -1.89 24.59 28.28
CA CYS A 45 -1.88 24.79 29.72
C CYS A 45 -1.24 23.59 30.45
N SER A 46 -0.99 23.69 31.76
CA SER A 46 -0.41 22.60 32.57
C SER A 46 -1.26 21.34 32.54
N ASP A 47 -2.58 21.48 32.60
CA ASP A 47 -3.52 20.35 32.65
C ASP A 47 -3.48 19.58 31.32
N TRP A 48 -3.48 20.27 30.19
CA TRP A 48 -3.37 19.65 28.86
C TRP A 48 -2.03 18.96 28.65
N ARG A 49 -0.95 19.54 29.14
CA ARG A 49 0.38 18.91 29.12
C ARG A 49 0.38 17.61 29.93
N ASN A 50 -0.15 17.64 31.14
CA ASN A 50 -0.20 16.47 32.01
C ASN A 50 -1.03 15.35 31.37
N ILE A 51 -2.22 15.68 30.85
CA ILE A 51 -3.07 14.73 30.12
C ILE A 51 -2.34 14.16 28.90
N THR A 52 -1.69 15.01 28.10
CA THR A 52 -0.98 14.57 26.89
C THR A 52 0.18 13.61 27.23
N ILE A 53 0.96 13.94 28.27
CA ILE A 53 2.08 13.10 28.72
C ILE A 53 1.59 11.79 29.33
N SER A 54 0.48 11.81 30.07
CA SER A 54 -0.07 10.64 30.75
C SER A 54 -0.93 9.75 29.87
N THR A 55 -1.25 10.15 28.63
CA THR A 55 -2.07 9.37 27.68
C THR A 55 -1.18 8.57 26.72
N PRO A 56 -0.97 7.25 26.91
CA PRO A 56 -0.01 6.48 26.12
C PRO A 56 -0.38 6.37 24.64
N ALA A 57 -1.68 6.36 24.32
CA ALA A 57 -2.20 6.22 22.95
C ALA A 57 -1.70 7.32 22.00
N LEU A 58 -1.42 8.53 22.51
CA LEU A 58 -0.86 9.64 21.73
C LEU A 58 0.59 9.40 21.29
N TRP A 59 1.26 8.41 21.88
CA TRP A 59 2.67 8.08 21.67
C TRP A 59 2.87 6.75 20.92
N CYS A 60 1.78 6.06 20.55
CA CYS A 60 1.84 4.75 19.89
C CYS A 60 2.22 4.80 18.40
N ARG A 61 2.07 5.96 17.76
CA ARG A 61 2.40 6.16 16.35
C ARG A 61 3.72 6.90 16.23
N LEU A 62 4.73 6.25 15.67
CA LEU A 62 6.06 6.81 15.52
C LEU A 62 6.55 6.68 14.08
N ARG A 63 6.90 7.82 13.48
CA ARG A 63 7.63 7.88 12.23
C ARG A 63 9.10 8.21 12.49
N VAL A 64 9.99 7.35 12.04
CA VAL A 64 11.44 7.53 12.19
C VAL A 64 12.06 7.80 10.84
N GLU A 65 12.69 8.96 10.74
CA GLU A 65 13.47 9.40 9.60
C GLU A 65 14.96 9.38 9.96
N CYS A 66 15.84 9.49 8.96
CA CYS A 66 17.30 9.52 9.17
C CYS A 66 17.76 10.61 10.17
N LYS A 67 16.96 11.68 10.33
CA LYS A 67 17.26 12.83 11.20
C LYS A 67 16.49 12.85 12.51
N THR A 68 15.62 11.88 12.78
CA THR A 68 14.81 11.85 14.02
C THR A 68 15.74 11.68 15.25
N PRO A 69 15.77 12.55 16.24
CA PRO A 69 16.69 12.36 17.38
C PRO A 69 16.42 11.03 18.13
N LEU A 70 17.46 10.27 18.50
CA LEU A 70 17.30 9.01 19.25
C LEU A 70 16.56 9.23 20.57
N VAL A 71 16.85 10.33 21.27
CA VAL A 71 16.11 10.74 22.49
C VAL A 71 14.60 10.85 22.26
N ALA A 72 14.18 11.29 21.07
CA ALA A 72 12.78 11.40 20.75
C ALA A 72 12.16 10.01 20.50
N ILE A 73 12.87 9.10 19.83
CA ILE A 73 12.44 7.70 19.67
C ILE A 73 12.23 7.05 21.04
N HIS A 74 13.21 7.13 21.93
CA HIS A 74 13.09 6.58 23.28
C HIS A 74 11.94 7.22 24.07
N THR A 75 11.73 8.53 23.93
CA THR A 75 10.61 9.22 24.59
C THR A 75 9.26 8.68 24.13
N PHE A 76 9.07 8.50 22.81
CA PHE A 76 7.83 7.93 22.27
C PHE A 76 7.63 6.49 22.72
N LEU A 77 8.67 5.66 22.61
CA LEU A 77 8.61 4.24 23.02
C LEU A 77 8.31 4.10 24.52
N SER A 78 8.96 4.89 25.36
CA SER A 78 8.72 4.91 26.81
C SER A 78 7.28 5.35 27.15
N ARG A 79 6.79 6.43 26.53
CA ARG A 79 5.45 6.96 26.80
C ARG A 79 4.32 6.11 26.22
N SER A 80 4.58 5.32 25.17
CA SER A 80 3.61 4.37 24.62
C SER A 80 3.29 3.19 25.56
N GLN A 81 4.08 3.00 26.63
CA GLN A 81 3.92 1.96 27.65
C GLN A 81 3.85 0.55 27.06
N SER A 82 2.73 -0.16 27.18
CA SER A 82 2.52 -1.53 26.66
C SER A 82 1.59 -1.58 25.46
N LEU A 83 1.06 -0.44 25.00
CA LEU A 83 0.09 -0.39 23.91
C LEU A 83 0.70 -0.86 22.57
N PRO A 84 -0.12 -1.36 21.64
CA PRO A 84 0.32 -1.69 20.29
C PRO A 84 0.93 -0.49 19.57
N LEU A 85 1.95 -0.75 18.75
CA LEU A 85 2.72 0.29 18.06
C LEU A 85 2.43 0.33 16.56
N LEU A 86 2.37 1.55 16.04
CA LEU A 86 2.28 1.86 14.62
C LEU A 86 3.60 2.53 14.20
N PHE A 87 4.42 1.80 13.47
CA PHE A 87 5.79 2.17 13.18
C PHE A 87 6.01 2.44 11.69
N GLU A 88 6.55 3.61 11.38
CA GLU A 88 6.90 4.01 10.01
C GLU A 88 8.39 4.37 9.94
N LEU A 89 9.19 3.58 9.23
CA LEU A 89 10.59 3.84 8.92
C LEU A 89 10.70 4.48 7.54
N PHE A 90 11.32 5.65 7.48
CA PHE A 90 11.50 6.40 6.24
C PHE A 90 12.96 6.81 6.09
N PHE A 91 13.75 5.93 5.46
CA PHE A 91 15.19 6.10 5.27
C PHE A 91 15.52 6.42 3.82
N ILE A 92 15.29 7.67 3.44
CA ILE A 92 15.53 8.15 2.08
C ILE A 92 16.54 9.30 2.08
N GLY A 93 17.52 9.19 1.17
CA GLY A 93 18.46 10.24 0.81
C GLY A 93 19.90 9.96 1.22
N ASP A 94 20.82 10.65 0.55
CA ASP A 94 22.27 10.38 0.52
C ASP A 94 23.00 10.56 1.86
N LYS A 95 22.31 11.08 2.88
CA LYS A 95 22.90 11.42 4.20
C LYS A 95 22.72 10.36 5.26
N ALA A 96 22.05 9.26 4.94
CA ALA A 96 21.83 8.19 5.90
C ALA A 96 22.96 7.18 5.80
N SER A 97 23.79 7.12 6.85
CA SER A 97 24.76 6.05 7.01
C SER A 97 24.07 4.78 7.50
N ALA A 98 24.59 3.62 7.09
CA ALA A 98 24.15 2.33 7.61
C ALA A 98 24.21 2.27 9.15
N ALA A 99 25.24 2.89 9.76
CA ALA A 99 25.36 3.01 11.21
C ALA A 99 24.18 3.76 11.84
N SER A 100 23.76 4.90 11.26
CA SER A 100 22.62 5.66 11.78
C SER A 100 21.31 4.86 11.70
N VAL A 101 21.14 4.06 10.66
CA VAL A 101 19.98 3.17 10.54
C VAL A 101 20.03 2.08 11.61
N ALA A 102 21.19 1.45 11.82
CA ALA A 102 21.39 0.41 12.81
C ALA A 102 21.06 0.90 14.24
N ASP A 103 21.54 2.08 14.64
CA ASP A 103 21.27 2.64 15.99
C ASP A 103 19.78 2.85 16.26
N ARG A 104 19.05 3.30 15.24
CA ARG A 104 17.59 3.52 15.32
C ARG A 104 16.85 2.22 15.44
N LEU A 105 17.24 1.26 14.61
CA LEU A 105 16.67 -0.07 14.60
C LEU A 105 16.92 -0.79 15.93
N ALA A 106 18.13 -0.70 16.49
CA ALA A 106 18.47 -1.22 17.81
C ALA A 106 17.57 -0.64 18.92
N SER A 107 17.19 0.63 18.81
CA SER A 107 16.24 1.26 19.74
C SER A 107 14.82 0.70 19.64
N ILE A 108 14.45 0.13 18.50
CA ILE A 108 13.10 -0.38 18.20
C ILE A 108 13.00 -1.88 18.50
N THR A 109 14.09 -2.63 18.35
CA THR A 109 14.15 -4.09 18.53
C THR A 109 13.44 -4.60 19.79
N PRO A 110 13.60 -3.99 20.99
CA PRO A 110 12.93 -4.46 22.21
C PRO A 110 11.39 -4.36 22.15
N HIS A 111 10.85 -3.60 21.20
CA HIS A 111 9.43 -3.30 21.07
C HIS A 111 8.74 -4.05 19.91
N ILE A 112 9.47 -4.86 19.14
CA ILE A 112 8.93 -5.66 18.01
C ILE A 112 7.68 -6.49 18.37
N PRO A 113 7.59 -7.14 19.55
CA PRO A 113 6.40 -7.93 19.90
C PRO A 113 5.10 -7.12 19.99
N ARG A 114 5.22 -5.80 20.18
CA ARG A 114 4.09 -4.88 20.29
C ARG A 114 3.73 -4.21 18.97
N ILE A 115 4.52 -4.39 17.91
CA ILE A 115 4.27 -3.74 16.63
C ILE A 115 3.05 -4.38 15.97
N GLN A 116 2.05 -3.55 15.70
CA GLN A 116 0.85 -3.94 14.97
C GLN A 116 0.96 -3.54 13.51
N HIS A 117 1.44 -2.32 13.23
CA HIS A 117 1.67 -1.84 11.87
C HIS A 117 3.14 -1.49 11.70
N PHE A 118 3.76 -2.03 10.66
CA PHE A 118 5.13 -1.72 10.27
C PHE A 118 5.17 -1.29 8.81
N ASN A 119 5.77 -0.14 8.55
CA ASN A 119 5.98 0.37 7.20
C ASN A 119 7.44 0.79 7.05
N LEU A 120 8.18 0.14 6.16
CA LEU A 120 9.54 0.53 5.78
C LEU A 120 9.52 1.12 4.37
N ARG A 121 10.02 2.34 4.22
CA ARG A 121 10.37 2.94 2.94
C ARG A 121 11.83 3.35 2.99
N THR A 122 12.67 2.78 2.12
CA THR A 122 14.10 3.01 2.13
C THR A 122 14.69 3.02 0.72
N ASN A 123 15.75 3.78 0.48
CA ASN A 123 16.61 3.62 -0.69
C ASN A 123 18.00 3.06 -0.30
N ILE A 124 18.13 2.58 0.94
CA ILE A 124 19.36 2.09 1.56
C ILE A 124 19.24 0.57 1.74
N PRO A 125 20.02 -0.25 1.02
CA PRO A 125 19.97 -1.70 1.11
C PRO A 125 20.23 -2.24 2.53
N GLU A 126 21.17 -1.64 3.26
CA GLU A 126 21.53 -2.03 4.62
C GLU A 126 20.36 -1.87 5.60
N ALA A 127 19.47 -0.90 5.36
CA ALA A 127 18.27 -0.74 6.17
C ALA A 127 17.30 -1.93 6.01
N LEU A 128 17.16 -2.42 4.78
CA LEU A 128 16.32 -3.57 4.49
C LEU A 128 16.91 -4.86 5.09
N ALA A 129 18.24 -5.02 5.02
CA ALA A 129 18.96 -6.12 5.67
C ALA A 129 18.80 -6.09 7.20
N ALA A 130 19.00 -4.93 7.83
CA ALA A 130 18.89 -4.82 9.28
C ALA A 130 17.45 -5.05 9.77
N VAL A 131 16.44 -4.59 9.02
CA VAL A 131 15.03 -4.91 9.33
C VAL A 131 14.77 -6.41 9.18
N HIS A 132 15.36 -7.05 8.17
CA HIS A 132 15.28 -8.50 8.02
C HIS A 132 15.78 -9.23 9.27
N ASP A 133 16.96 -8.87 9.74
CA ASP A 133 17.58 -9.53 10.89
C ASP A 133 16.75 -9.36 12.16
N ILE A 134 16.15 -8.18 12.36
CA ILE A 134 15.31 -7.89 13.53
C ILE A 134 14.04 -8.73 13.56
N PHE A 135 13.32 -8.83 12.43
CA PHE A 135 12.11 -9.66 12.35
C PHE A 135 12.41 -11.16 12.31
N HIS A 136 13.63 -11.54 11.94
CA HIS A 136 14.08 -12.92 12.07
C HIS A 136 14.33 -13.29 13.54
N MET A 137 14.95 -12.39 14.31
CA MET A 137 15.33 -12.60 15.70
C MET A 137 14.18 -12.41 16.71
N ALA A 138 13.17 -11.60 16.39
CA ALA A 138 12.08 -11.28 17.31
C ALA A 138 10.71 -11.69 16.76
N ASP A 139 9.86 -12.26 17.61
CA ASP A 139 8.48 -12.57 17.25
C ASP A 139 7.62 -11.31 17.31
N SER A 140 6.76 -11.13 16.30
CA SER A 140 5.81 -10.01 16.23
C SER A 140 4.37 -10.54 16.13
N PRO A 141 3.81 -11.09 17.24
CA PRO A 141 2.52 -11.76 17.22
C PRO A 141 1.33 -10.82 16.95
N LEU A 142 1.52 -9.51 17.15
CA LEU A 142 0.50 -8.49 16.90
C LEU A 142 0.55 -7.90 15.50
N LEU A 143 1.53 -8.26 14.66
CA LEU A 143 1.71 -7.64 13.35
C LEU A 143 0.54 -7.98 12.43
N ARG A 144 -0.24 -6.96 12.07
CA ARG A 144 -1.37 -7.03 11.15
C ARG A 144 -1.09 -6.37 9.81
N ASN A 145 -0.27 -5.32 9.82
CA ASN A 145 0.00 -4.54 8.62
C ASN A 145 1.49 -4.46 8.41
N LEU A 146 1.95 -4.97 7.27
CA LEU A 146 3.33 -4.88 6.86
C LEU A 146 3.43 -4.23 5.49
N SER A 147 4.18 -3.15 5.41
CA SER A 147 4.57 -2.52 4.15
C SER A 147 6.08 -2.42 4.07
N ILE A 148 6.66 -2.87 2.97
CA ILE A 148 8.09 -2.76 2.67
C ILE A 148 8.19 -2.18 1.26
N GLY A 149 8.91 -1.07 1.13
CA GLY A 149 9.15 -0.44 -0.15
C GLY A 149 10.61 -0.03 -0.28
N PHE A 150 11.25 -0.50 -1.34
CA PHE A 150 12.54 0.02 -1.76
C PHE A 150 12.33 1.11 -2.84
N ILE A 151 12.91 2.28 -2.66
CA ILE A 151 12.79 3.40 -3.60
C ILE A 151 14.07 3.47 -4.41
N PHE A 152 13.96 3.29 -5.72
CA PHE A 152 15.07 3.51 -6.64
C PHE A 152 15.33 5.02 -6.78
N SER A 153 16.57 5.43 -6.53
CA SER A 153 16.98 6.79 -6.90
C SER A 153 17.10 6.87 -8.43
N PRO A 154 16.47 7.85 -9.09
CA PRO A 154 16.59 8.01 -10.55
C PRO A 154 18.03 8.30 -11.00
N HIS A 155 18.89 8.72 -10.06
CA HIS A 155 20.31 9.00 -10.28
C HIS A 155 21.22 7.92 -9.67
N GLY A 156 20.64 6.86 -9.10
CA GLY A 156 21.38 5.87 -8.31
C GLY A 156 22.18 4.90 -9.17
N GLU A 157 23.42 4.66 -8.74
CA GLU A 157 24.35 3.66 -9.31
C GLU A 157 23.88 2.21 -9.09
N PHE A 158 22.87 1.98 -8.26
CA PHE A 158 22.40 0.64 -7.92
C PHE A 158 21.59 0.05 -9.07
N SER A 159 22.16 -1.00 -9.66
CA SER A 159 21.40 -1.86 -10.55
C SER A 159 20.34 -2.60 -9.71
N PRO A 160 19.14 -2.87 -10.25
CA PRO A 160 18.19 -3.78 -9.61
C PRO A 160 18.79 -5.17 -9.26
N ALA A 161 19.93 -5.54 -9.87
CA ALA A 161 20.69 -6.73 -9.54
C ALA A 161 21.32 -6.69 -8.13
N ASP A 162 21.66 -5.51 -7.62
CA ASP A 162 22.43 -5.37 -6.37
C ASP A 162 21.55 -5.51 -5.13
N ILE A 163 20.24 -5.25 -5.27
CA ILE A 163 19.23 -5.39 -4.19
C ILE A 163 18.75 -6.84 -4.07
N HIS A 164 19.08 -7.67 -5.06
CA HIS A 164 18.60 -9.03 -5.24
C HIS A 164 18.88 -10.01 -4.06
N PRO A 165 19.95 -9.88 -3.25
CA PRO A 165 20.18 -10.82 -2.15
C PRO A 165 19.24 -10.65 -0.95
N LEU A 166 18.54 -9.52 -0.80
CA LEU A 166 17.73 -9.21 0.39
C LEU A 166 16.36 -9.90 0.37
N ILE A 167 16.38 -11.15 -0.04
CA ILE A 167 15.24 -12.05 -0.06
C ILE A 167 14.78 -12.24 1.39
N CYS A 168 13.51 -11.90 1.65
CA CYS A 168 12.83 -12.14 2.92
C CYS A 168 12.52 -13.64 3.14
N ARG A 169 13.52 -14.51 2.98
CA ARG A 169 13.36 -15.98 2.94
C ARG A 169 12.83 -16.53 4.25
N THR A 170 13.23 -15.93 5.37
CA THR A 170 12.95 -16.43 6.72
C THR A 170 12.05 -15.51 7.53
N TRP A 171 11.54 -14.42 6.93
CA TRP A 171 10.76 -13.47 7.71
C TRP A 171 9.52 -14.13 8.30
N PHE A 172 8.86 -15.07 7.59
CA PHE A 172 7.48 -15.50 7.87
C PHE A 172 7.32 -16.99 8.13
N GLU A 173 8.34 -17.71 8.60
CA GLU A 173 8.27 -19.15 8.88
C GLU A 173 7.23 -19.49 9.98
N GLY A 174 5.94 -19.43 9.65
CA GLY A 174 4.79 -19.71 10.52
C GLY A 174 4.40 -18.61 11.51
N LYS A 175 5.13 -17.49 11.59
CA LYS A 175 5.02 -16.55 12.73
C LYS A 175 3.91 -15.48 12.65
N TYR A 176 3.26 -15.28 11.50
CA TYR A 176 2.36 -14.13 11.26
C TYR A 176 0.94 -14.53 10.91
N GLY A 177 0.33 -15.39 11.73
CA GLY A 177 -1.06 -15.82 11.54
C GLY A 177 -2.09 -14.67 11.56
N MET A 178 -1.72 -13.51 12.12
CA MET A 178 -2.56 -12.32 12.23
C MET A 178 -2.31 -11.28 11.13
N LEU A 179 -1.43 -11.55 10.16
CA LEU A 179 -1.14 -10.58 9.10
C LEU A 179 -2.36 -10.42 8.18
N GLU A 180 -2.93 -9.21 8.16
CA GLU A 180 -4.12 -8.85 7.40
C GLU A 180 -3.75 -8.09 6.11
N HIS A 181 -2.69 -7.29 6.16
CA HIS A 181 -2.27 -6.44 5.05
C HIS A 181 -0.77 -6.61 4.79
N LEU A 182 -0.42 -7.00 3.55
CA LEU A 182 0.95 -7.11 3.09
C LEU A 182 1.14 -6.24 1.84
N SER A 183 2.12 -5.36 1.87
CA SER A 183 2.50 -4.53 0.73
C SER A 183 4.01 -4.61 0.52
N LEU A 184 4.40 -5.08 -0.66
CA LEU A 184 5.77 -5.19 -1.11
C LEU A 184 5.95 -4.30 -2.34
N SER A 185 6.92 -3.41 -2.30
CA SER A 185 7.29 -2.54 -3.41
C SER A 185 8.80 -2.67 -3.62
N CYS A 186 9.22 -3.14 -4.79
CA CYS A 186 10.63 -3.41 -5.09
C CYS A 186 11.29 -4.39 -4.10
N ALA A 187 10.50 -5.26 -3.45
CA ALA A 187 10.94 -6.23 -2.46
C ALA A 187 10.41 -7.62 -2.81
N TYR A 188 11.27 -8.64 -2.70
CA TYR A 188 10.91 -10.01 -3.06
C TYR A 188 10.67 -10.88 -1.82
N MET A 189 9.59 -11.66 -1.87
CA MET A 189 9.20 -12.63 -0.85
C MET A 189 8.90 -13.99 -1.49
N PRO A 190 9.47 -15.10 -0.96
CA PRO A 190 9.14 -16.44 -1.41
C PRO A 190 7.85 -16.94 -0.72
N PHE A 191 6.71 -16.73 -1.37
CA PHE A 191 5.39 -17.14 -0.90
C PHE A 191 5.12 -18.65 -0.97
N ASP A 192 5.98 -19.44 -1.63
CA ASP A 192 5.77 -20.88 -1.86
C ASP A 192 5.68 -21.69 -0.56
N ARG A 193 6.19 -21.15 0.54
CA ARG A 193 6.21 -21.80 1.87
C ARG A 193 5.35 -21.10 2.91
N LEU A 194 4.63 -20.05 2.51
CA LEU A 194 3.96 -19.16 3.43
C LEU A 194 2.44 -19.37 3.35
N PHE A 195 1.83 -19.51 4.52
CA PHE A 195 0.38 -19.59 4.68
C PHE A 195 -0.08 -18.35 5.45
N PHE A 196 -0.95 -17.56 4.82
CA PHE A 196 -1.48 -16.34 5.42
C PHE A 196 -3.00 -16.45 5.58
N PRO A 197 -3.48 -17.11 6.64
CA PRO A 197 -4.91 -17.41 6.80
C PRO A 197 -5.77 -16.14 6.91
N SER A 198 -5.20 -15.07 7.45
CA SER A 198 -5.89 -13.80 7.74
C SER A 198 -5.63 -12.71 6.69
N LEU A 199 -4.85 -13.00 5.64
CA LEU A 199 -4.46 -11.96 4.68
C LEU A 199 -5.66 -11.52 3.85
N ARG A 200 -6.00 -10.24 3.96
CA ARG A 200 -7.12 -9.57 3.27
C ARG A 200 -6.65 -8.70 2.13
N THR A 201 -5.44 -8.16 2.23
CA THR A 201 -4.86 -7.25 1.24
C THR A 201 -3.44 -7.66 0.90
N LEU A 202 -3.17 -7.83 -0.39
CA LEU A 202 -1.84 -8.14 -0.91
C LEU A 202 -1.49 -7.18 -2.04
N PHE A 203 -0.47 -6.34 -1.83
CA PHE A 203 0.06 -5.45 -2.85
C PHE A 203 1.48 -5.86 -3.20
N ILE A 204 1.74 -6.16 -4.47
CA ILE A 204 3.05 -6.54 -4.99
C ILE A 204 3.36 -5.63 -6.18
N LEU A 205 4.27 -4.69 -5.95
CA LEU A 205 4.60 -3.63 -6.90
C LEU A 205 6.09 -3.63 -7.22
N ASP A 206 6.44 -3.39 -8.48
CA ASP A 206 7.81 -3.13 -8.93
C ASP A 206 8.84 -4.19 -8.52
N VAL A 207 8.41 -5.44 -8.32
CA VAL A 207 9.30 -6.51 -7.85
C VAL A 207 10.15 -7.01 -9.04
N PRO A 208 11.49 -6.90 -8.98
CA PRO A 208 12.33 -7.38 -10.07
C PRO A 208 12.27 -8.92 -10.15
N PHE A 209 11.59 -9.44 -11.16
CA PHE A 209 11.44 -10.88 -11.41
C PHE A 209 12.59 -11.42 -12.24
N ARG A 210 13.82 -11.33 -11.72
CA ARG A 210 14.97 -11.92 -12.43
C ARG A 210 15.04 -13.46 -12.30
N HIS A 211 14.24 -14.06 -11.42
CA HIS A 211 14.13 -15.52 -11.30
C HIS A 211 12.72 -15.99 -11.65
N SER A 212 12.64 -17.04 -12.46
CA SER A 212 11.42 -17.66 -13.01
C SER A 212 10.39 -18.17 -11.98
N ARG A 213 10.65 -18.02 -10.68
CA ARG A 213 9.81 -18.53 -9.58
C ARG A 213 8.83 -17.51 -9.03
N SER A 214 8.87 -16.27 -9.48
CA SER A 214 8.13 -15.20 -8.81
C SER A 214 6.64 -15.17 -9.13
N ALA A 215 6.23 -15.50 -10.36
CA ALA A 215 4.83 -15.60 -10.73
C ALA A 215 4.16 -16.81 -10.07
N SER A 216 4.82 -17.97 -10.07
CA SER A 216 4.32 -19.14 -9.34
C SER A 216 4.29 -18.90 -7.83
N SER A 217 5.27 -18.20 -7.28
CA SER A 217 5.25 -17.79 -5.88
C SER A 217 4.07 -16.86 -5.59
N THR A 218 3.86 -15.83 -6.41
CA THR A 218 2.68 -14.95 -6.29
C THR A 218 1.36 -15.73 -6.40
N ALA A 219 1.29 -16.70 -7.31
CA ALA A 219 0.15 -17.60 -7.43
C ALA A 219 -0.08 -18.40 -6.15
N SER A 220 0.97 -18.97 -5.57
CA SER A 220 0.91 -19.66 -4.27
C SER A 220 0.45 -18.74 -3.15
N ALA A 221 0.89 -17.48 -3.15
CA ALA A 221 0.44 -16.47 -2.17
C ALA A 221 -1.08 -16.30 -2.21
N ILE A 222 -1.62 -16.13 -3.43
CA ILE A 222 -3.06 -15.93 -3.66
C ILE A 222 -3.83 -17.20 -3.26
N ALA A 223 -3.35 -18.38 -3.67
CA ALA A 223 -3.98 -19.67 -3.34
C ALA A 223 -3.96 -19.96 -1.82
N ASN A 224 -2.89 -19.57 -1.13
CA ASN A 224 -2.71 -19.76 0.32
C ASN A 224 -3.37 -18.68 1.17
N SER A 225 -4.08 -17.72 0.56
CA SER A 225 -4.75 -16.60 1.24
C SER A 225 -6.26 -16.65 1.00
N PRO A 226 -7.00 -17.57 1.66
CA PRO A 226 -8.42 -17.78 1.38
C PRO A 226 -9.29 -16.55 1.72
N GLN A 227 -8.82 -15.65 2.59
CA GLN A 227 -9.51 -14.41 2.96
C GLN A 227 -9.10 -13.20 2.12
N LEU A 228 -8.32 -13.37 1.05
CA LEU A 228 -7.79 -12.27 0.25
C LEU A 228 -8.93 -11.53 -0.47
N LEU A 229 -9.21 -10.30 -0.05
CA LEU A 229 -10.26 -9.46 -0.62
C LEU A 229 -9.72 -8.55 -1.72
N GLN A 230 -8.53 -8.00 -1.50
CA GLN A 230 -7.93 -7.01 -2.39
C GLN A 230 -6.53 -7.44 -2.84
N LEU A 231 -6.32 -7.44 -4.16
CA LEU A 231 -5.04 -7.73 -4.78
C LEU A 231 -4.60 -6.53 -5.61
N LYS A 232 -3.35 -6.09 -5.43
CA LYS A 232 -2.70 -5.14 -6.33
C LYS A 232 -1.41 -5.76 -6.86
N ILE A 233 -1.27 -5.80 -8.17
CA ILE A 233 -0.09 -6.32 -8.86
C ILE A 233 0.40 -5.33 -9.91
N GLY A 234 1.71 -5.18 -10.07
CA GLY A 234 2.23 -4.47 -11.24
C GLY A 234 3.67 -4.02 -11.15
N GLY A 235 4.12 -3.35 -12.20
CA GLY A 235 5.46 -2.75 -12.26
C GLY A 235 6.61 -3.73 -12.49
N PHE A 236 6.35 -4.97 -12.88
CA PHE A 236 7.39 -6.00 -13.01
C PHE A 236 8.30 -5.72 -14.22
N PRO A 237 9.63 -5.58 -14.04
CA PRO A 237 10.59 -5.67 -15.13
C PRO A 237 11.14 -7.10 -15.16
N CYS A 238 10.69 -7.91 -16.11
CA CYS A 238 11.11 -9.29 -16.32
C CYS A 238 11.53 -9.51 -17.77
N HIS A 239 12.58 -10.29 -17.95
CA HIS A 239 12.94 -10.88 -19.23
C HIS A 239 12.50 -12.35 -19.18
N ALA A 240 11.54 -12.72 -20.04
CA ALA A 240 11.04 -14.09 -20.25
C ALA A 240 10.54 -14.81 -18.97
N MET A 241 9.26 -14.68 -18.65
CA MET A 241 8.62 -15.59 -17.69
C MET A 241 8.40 -16.97 -18.33
N ASN A 242 8.70 -18.03 -17.58
CA ASN A 242 8.02 -19.30 -17.77
C ASN A 242 6.55 -19.03 -17.44
N VAL A 243 5.72 -19.01 -18.48
CA VAL A 243 4.30 -18.68 -18.36
C VAL A 243 3.66 -19.67 -17.39
N VAL A 244 3.07 -19.16 -16.31
CA VAL A 244 2.23 -19.96 -15.42
C VAL A 244 1.07 -20.47 -16.27
N THR A 245 1.00 -21.78 -16.51
CA THR A 245 -0.04 -22.35 -17.37
C THR A 245 -1.35 -22.60 -16.62
N GLU A 246 -1.29 -22.68 -15.30
CA GLU A 246 -2.46 -23.01 -14.47
C GLU A 246 -3.24 -21.76 -14.06
N PRO A 247 -4.59 -21.78 -14.17
CA PRO A 247 -5.43 -20.70 -13.68
C PRO A 247 -5.31 -20.52 -12.16
N ILE A 248 -5.02 -19.30 -11.74
CA ILE A 248 -4.96 -18.87 -10.35
C ILE A 248 -6.37 -18.46 -9.93
N ARG A 249 -7.00 -19.30 -9.10
CA ARG A 249 -8.37 -19.08 -8.64
C ARG A 249 -8.41 -18.53 -7.23
N SER A 250 -9.24 -17.52 -7.01
CA SER A 250 -9.63 -17.09 -5.66
C SER A 250 -11.08 -16.65 -5.63
N ALA A 251 -11.85 -17.25 -4.73
CA ALA A 251 -13.27 -16.95 -4.56
C ALA A 251 -13.51 -15.67 -3.72
N SER A 252 -12.52 -15.19 -2.99
CA SER A 252 -12.66 -14.05 -2.06
C SER A 252 -12.24 -12.71 -2.66
N VAL A 253 -11.37 -12.71 -3.67
CA VAL A 253 -10.88 -11.46 -4.28
C VAL A 253 -12.03 -10.73 -4.97
N ASN A 254 -12.37 -9.56 -4.44
CA ASN A 254 -13.46 -8.71 -4.95
C ASN A 254 -12.95 -7.40 -5.57
N ALA A 255 -11.69 -7.04 -5.31
CA ALA A 255 -11.02 -5.85 -5.83
C ALA A 255 -9.62 -6.21 -6.37
N LEU A 256 -9.38 -5.87 -7.63
CA LEU A 256 -8.11 -6.08 -8.32
C LEU A 256 -7.58 -4.76 -8.87
N ASP A 257 -6.32 -4.45 -8.60
CA ASP A 257 -5.60 -3.31 -9.16
C ASP A 257 -4.39 -3.82 -9.94
N ILE A 258 -4.34 -3.52 -11.23
CA ILE A 258 -3.30 -4.00 -12.16
C ILE A 258 -2.56 -2.80 -12.72
N ALA A 259 -1.27 -2.66 -12.39
CA ALA A 259 -0.39 -1.71 -13.05
C ALA A 259 0.45 -2.42 -14.13
N PHE A 260 0.14 -2.13 -15.39
CA PHE A 260 0.82 -2.75 -16.52
C PHE A 260 2.26 -2.24 -16.66
N SER A 261 3.15 -3.12 -17.12
CA SER A 261 4.57 -2.88 -17.34
C SER A 261 4.94 -3.13 -18.81
N LYS A 262 6.02 -2.48 -19.26
CA LYS A 262 6.50 -2.50 -20.67
C LYS A 262 6.68 -3.92 -21.23
N ASP A 263 7.02 -4.87 -20.38
CA ASP A 263 7.48 -6.20 -20.74
C ASP A 263 6.33 -7.22 -20.92
N GLY A 264 5.08 -6.83 -20.69
CA GLY A 264 3.92 -7.72 -20.82
C GLY A 264 3.79 -8.76 -19.70
N THR A 265 4.67 -8.75 -18.70
CA THR A 265 4.70 -9.72 -17.59
C THR A 265 3.43 -9.64 -16.75
N THR A 266 3.00 -8.43 -16.40
CA THR A 266 1.73 -8.22 -15.69
C THR A 266 0.55 -8.75 -16.51
N ALA A 267 0.59 -8.62 -17.84
CA ALA A 267 -0.47 -9.13 -18.72
C ALA A 267 -0.52 -10.66 -18.73
N ALA A 268 0.64 -11.31 -18.77
CA ALA A 268 0.74 -12.77 -18.68
C ALA A 268 0.19 -13.27 -17.33
N LEU A 269 0.59 -12.67 -16.20
CA LEU A 269 0.06 -13.04 -14.90
C LEU A 269 -1.46 -12.81 -14.82
N ALA A 270 -1.92 -11.64 -15.27
CA ALA A 270 -3.34 -11.30 -15.30
C ALA A 270 -4.15 -12.26 -16.19
N SER A 271 -3.55 -12.82 -17.25
CA SER A 271 -4.20 -13.81 -18.11
C SER A 271 -4.48 -15.15 -17.42
N CYS A 272 -3.80 -15.41 -16.30
CA CYS A 272 -3.98 -16.61 -15.49
C CYS A 272 -4.96 -16.39 -14.33
N LEU A 273 -5.43 -15.17 -14.06
CA LEU A 273 -6.29 -14.87 -12.91
C LEU A 273 -7.76 -15.19 -13.21
N ASP A 274 -8.38 -15.99 -12.34
CA ASP A 274 -9.81 -16.35 -12.39
C ASP A 274 -10.46 -16.05 -11.04
N PHE A 275 -11.04 -14.84 -10.92
CA PHE A 275 -11.65 -14.33 -9.70
C PHE A 275 -13.17 -14.19 -9.89
N PRO A 276 -13.96 -15.24 -9.59
CA PRO A 276 -15.40 -15.25 -9.84
C PRO A 276 -16.19 -14.19 -9.06
N SER A 277 -15.63 -13.65 -7.98
CA SER A 277 -16.22 -12.62 -7.11
C SER A 277 -15.73 -11.21 -7.42
N LEU A 278 -14.92 -11.03 -8.46
CA LEU A 278 -14.32 -9.74 -8.80
C LEU A 278 -15.40 -8.72 -9.20
N SER A 279 -15.51 -7.65 -8.42
CA SER A 279 -16.52 -6.59 -8.61
C SER A 279 -15.89 -5.24 -8.96
N PHE A 280 -14.66 -5.01 -8.52
CA PHE A 280 -13.89 -3.79 -8.75
C PHE A 280 -12.58 -4.13 -9.47
N LEU A 281 -12.34 -3.49 -10.61
CA LEU A 281 -11.09 -3.59 -11.35
C LEU A 281 -10.52 -2.19 -11.56
N ARG A 282 -9.29 -1.98 -11.13
CA ARG A 282 -8.49 -0.81 -11.45
C ARG A 282 -7.36 -1.22 -12.39
N ILE A 283 -7.16 -0.46 -13.45
CA ILE A 283 -6.10 -0.65 -14.43
C ILE A 283 -5.28 0.64 -14.47
N ASP A 284 -4.02 0.55 -14.08
CA ASP A 284 -3.02 1.62 -14.25
C ASP A 284 -2.25 1.37 -15.55
N LEU A 285 -2.42 2.30 -16.50
CA LEU A 285 -1.77 2.33 -17.80
C LEU A 285 -0.65 3.36 -17.76
N ALA A 286 0.58 2.91 -17.96
CA ALA A 286 1.76 3.77 -18.00
C ALA A 286 2.15 4.13 -19.44
N ARG A 287 1.65 3.39 -20.45
CA ARG A 287 1.97 3.55 -21.88
C ARG A 287 0.79 3.14 -22.76
N GLU A 288 0.82 3.58 -24.02
CA GLU A 288 -0.18 3.20 -25.03
C GLU A 288 -0.20 1.68 -25.31
N SER A 289 0.97 1.03 -25.33
CA SER A 289 1.08 -0.43 -25.46
C SER A 289 0.36 -1.22 -24.37
N ASP A 290 0.14 -0.59 -23.21
CA ASP A 290 -0.53 -1.22 -22.08
C ASP A 290 -2.04 -1.38 -22.35
N VAL A 291 -2.62 -0.57 -23.25
CA VAL A 291 -4.03 -0.68 -23.65
C VAL A 291 -4.31 -2.04 -24.28
N GLN A 292 -3.45 -2.49 -25.19
CA GLN A 292 -3.62 -3.79 -25.85
C GLN A 292 -3.45 -4.97 -24.88
N SER A 293 -2.52 -4.82 -23.93
CA SER A 293 -2.31 -5.78 -22.85
C SER A 293 -3.55 -5.86 -21.95
N ALA A 294 -4.09 -4.70 -21.57
CA ALA A 294 -5.33 -4.60 -20.80
C ALA A 294 -6.49 -5.27 -21.54
N LEU A 295 -6.73 -4.93 -22.82
CA LEU A 295 -7.79 -5.53 -23.67
C LEU A 295 -7.74 -7.06 -23.69
N THR A 296 -6.54 -7.64 -23.68
CA THR A 296 -6.36 -9.09 -23.65
C THR A 296 -6.80 -9.68 -22.31
N CYS A 297 -6.44 -9.04 -21.19
CA CYS A 297 -6.83 -9.47 -19.85
C CYS A 297 -8.32 -9.25 -19.56
N VAL A 298 -8.94 -8.18 -20.09
CA VAL A 298 -10.34 -7.80 -19.86
C VAL A 298 -11.30 -8.96 -20.14
N ARG A 299 -11.03 -9.76 -21.18
CA ARG A 299 -11.92 -10.86 -21.59
C ARG A 299 -12.20 -11.89 -20.49
N LEU A 300 -11.34 -11.94 -19.48
CA LEU A 300 -11.43 -12.83 -18.32
C LEU A 300 -12.34 -12.28 -17.21
N PHE A 301 -12.51 -10.96 -17.12
CA PHE A 301 -13.16 -10.30 -15.99
C PHE A 301 -14.59 -9.84 -16.30
N ARG A 302 -15.42 -10.75 -16.83
CA ARG A 302 -16.80 -10.43 -17.28
C ARG A 302 -17.77 -9.95 -16.19
N ARG A 303 -17.42 -10.14 -14.91
CA ARG A 303 -18.28 -9.83 -13.75
C ARG A 303 -17.96 -8.49 -13.07
N VAL A 304 -16.97 -7.76 -13.56
CA VAL A 304 -16.58 -6.46 -13.02
C VAL A 304 -17.75 -5.48 -13.15
N ARG A 305 -18.10 -4.83 -12.05
CA ARG A 305 -19.16 -3.81 -11.98
C ARG A 305 -18.61 -2.39 -11.96
N ARG A 306 -17.41 -2.20 -11.43
CA ARG A 306 -16.74 -0.90 -11.40
C ARG A 306 -15.36 -1.04 -12.01
N LEU A 307 -15.10 -0.23 -13.04
CA LEU A 307 -13.82 -0.16 -13.73
C LEU A 307 -13.20 1.21 -13.49
N VAL A 308 -11.95 1.24 -13.07
CA VAL A 308 -11.18 2.47 -12.95
C VAL A 308 -9.99 2.35 -13.89
N ILE A 309 -9.86 3.28 -14.83
CA ILE A 309 -8.70 3.32 -15.71
C ILE A 309 -7.90 4.55 -15.32
N VAL A 310 -6.66 4.35 -14.93
CA VAL A 310 -5.74 5.44 -14.60
C VAL A 310 -4.63 5.49 -15.63
N ALA A 311 -4.48 6.65 -16.25
CA ALA A 311 -3.43 6.91 -17.21
C ALA A 311 -2.36 7.76 -16.52
N SER A 312 -1.18 7.18 -16.30
CA SER A 312 -0.11 7.87 -15.54
C SER A 312 0.61 8.94 -16.37
N SER A 313 0.54 8.85 -17.71
CA SER A 313 1.17 9.80 -18.64
C SER A 313 0.15 10.48 -19.55
N ASN A 314 0.40 11.77 -19.86
CA ASN A 314 -0.48 12.61 -20.67
C ASN A 314 -0.68 12.08 -22.09
N ASN A 315 0.21 11.22 -22.58
CA ASN A 315 0.16 10.70 -23.95
C ASN A 315 -0.75 9.46 -24.08
N ILE A 316 -1.34 8.95 -22.99
CA ILE A 316 -2.13 7.69 -23.00
C ILE A 316 -3.62 7.94 -23.08
N PHE A 317 -4.08 9.20 -22.92
CA PHE A 317 -5.45 9.56 -23.24
C PHE A 317 -5.67 9.59 -24.76
N SER A 318 -5.19 8.57 -25.47
CA SER A 318 -5.69 8.26 -26.80
C SER A 318 -7.15 7.82 -26.66
N PRO A 319 -7.97 8.03 -27.70
CA PRO A 319 -9.31 7.45 -27.80
C PRO A 319 -9.33 5.93 -27.55
N ASP A 320 -8.19 5.25 -27.62
CA ASP A 320 -8.12 3.80 -27.49
C ASP A 320 -8.40 3.28 -26.09
N ALA A 321 -8.14 4.09 -25.04
CA ALA A 321 -8.54 3.73 -23.68
C ALA A 321 -10.07 3.61 -23.56
N LEU A 322 -10.84 4.34 -24.37
CA LEU A 322 -12.30 4.21 -24.43
C LEU A 322 -12.74 2.88 -25.09
N PHE A 323 -11.89 2.24 -25.90
CA PHE A 323 -12.17 0.90 -26.43
C PHE A 323 -12.12 -0.21 -25.37
N LEU A 324 -11.66 0.09 -24.15
CA LEU A 324 -11.80 -0.84 -23.02
C LEU A 324 -13.27 -0.95 -22.59
N THR A 325 -14.09 0.10 -22.79
CA THR A 325 -15.46 0.15 -22.27
C THR A 325 -16.40 -0.91 -22.87
N PRO A 326 -16.43 -1.18 -24.20
CA PRO A 326 -17.29 -2.21 -24.77
C PRO A 326 -16.87 -3.63 -24.36
N ALA A 327 -15.63 -3.81 -23.91
CA ALA A 327 -15.12 -5.09 -23.45
C ALA A 327 -15.64 -5.49 -22.06
N PHE A 328 -16.28 -4.56 -21.33
CA PHE A 328 -16.92 -4.81 -20.03
C PHE A 328 -18.43 -4.51 -20.05
N PRO A 329 -19.27 -5.42 -20.59
CA PRO A 329 -20.70 -5.19 -20.68
C PRO A 329 -21.42 -5.06 -19.32
N GLY A 330 -20.78 -5.45 -18.22
CA GLY A 330 -21.32 -5.35 -16.85
C GLY A 330 -20.88 -4.13 -16.04
N VAL A 331 -20.04 -3.25 -16.60
CA VAL A 331 -19.49 -2.09 -15.88
C VAL A 331 -20.52 -0.97 -15.79
N VAL A 332 -20.74 -0.48 -14.57
CA VAL A 332 -21.71 0.57 -14.21
C VAL A 332 -21.05 1.94 -14.06
N SER A 333 -19.78 1.97 -13.66
CA SER A 333 -19.02 3.22 -13.46
C SER A 333 -17.64 3.08 -14.07
N ILE A 334 -17.24 4.10 -14.83
CA ILE A 334 -15.90 4.25 -15.36
C ILE A 334 -15.31 5.55 -14.84
N ASP A 335 -14.29 5.40 -14.02
CA ASP A 335 -13.55 6.53 -13.49
C ASP A 335 -12.23 6.63 -14.27
N LEU A 336 -12.07 7.72 -15.02
CA LEU A 336 -10.83 8.05 -15.70
C LEU A 336 -10.01 8.95 -14.78
N GLY A 337 -8.89 8.42 -14.29
CA GLY A 337 -7.96 9.15 -13.41
C GLY A 337 -6.65 9.49 -14.13
N GLY A 338 -6.12 10.68 -13.85
CA GLY A 338 -4.74 11.06 -14.20
C GLY A 338 -3.94 11.44 -12.97
N SER A 339 -2.61 11.41 -13.07
CA SER A 339 -1.69 11.88 -12.02
C SER A 339 -1.84 13.37 -11.68
N TYR A 340 -2.61 14.12 -12.47
CA TYR A 340 -2.84 15.55 -12.30
C TYR A 340 -4.20 15.79 -11.63
N PRO A 341 -4.25 16.57 -10.53
CA PRO A 341 -5.45 16.76 -9.72
C PRO A 341 -6.59 17.52 -10.42
N SER A 342 -6.44 17.90 -11.69
CA SER A 342 -7.37 18.74 -12.44
C SER A 342 -8.32 18.00 -13.40
N PHE A 343 -8.19 16.69 -13.61
CA PHE A 343 -9.06 15.94 -14.53
C PHE A 343 -9.53 14.62 -13.92
N PHE A 344 -10.62 14.68 -13.15
CA PHE A 344 -11.45 13.51 -12.89
C PHE A 344 -12.69 13.62 -13.78
N VAL A 345 -12.78 12.77 -14.80
CA VAL A 345 -14.01 12.61 -15.56
C VAL A 345 -14.67 11.33 -15.07
N ASN A 346 -15.68 11.50 -14.21
CA ASN A 346 -16.58 10.40 -13.87
C ASN A 346 -17.54 10.21 -15.05
N LEU A 347 -17.32 9.19 -15.86
CA LEU A 347 -18.27 8.78 -16.87
C LEU A 347 -19.21 7.77 -16.23
N LEU A 348 -20.38 8.26 -15.78
CA LEU A 348 -21.49 7.39 -15.46
C LEU A 348 -22.02 6.82 -16.78
N LEU A 349 -21.73 5.55 -17.03
CA LEU A 349 -22.38 4.84 -18.12
C LEU A 349 -23.82 4.53 -17.68
N VAL A 350 -24.76 5.36 -18.13
CA VAL A 350 -26.18 5.02 -18.04
C VAL A 350 -26.41 3.86 -19.00
N SER A 351 -26.47 2.63 -18.48
CA SER A 351 -26.73 1.46 -19.30
C SER A 351 -28.17 1.54 -19.84
N ASN A 352 -28.30 1.83 -21.14
CA ASN A 352 -29.55 1.60 -21.87
C ASN A 352 -29.77 0.08 -21.98
N ALA A 353 -30.51 -0.48 -21.03
CA ALA A 353 -30.97 -1.87 -21.07
C ALA A 353 -32.12 -2.11 -22.08
N SER A 354 -32.35 -1.22 -23.05
CA SER A 354 -33.47 -1.26 -23.98
C SER A 354 -33.08 -1.26 -25.47
N ALA A 355 -31.95 -1.89 -25.83
CA ALA A 355 -31.56 -2.05 -27.24
C ALA A 355 -31.17 -3.50 -27.58
N ILE A 356 -32.08 -4.44 -27.31
CA ILE A 356 -32.24 -5.64 -28.13
C ILE A 356 -33.55 -5.44 -28.89
N ASN A 357 -33.48 -4.64 -29.97
CA ASN A 357 -34.29 -4.69 -31.19
C ASN A 357 -34.14 -3.34 -31.90
N GLY A 358 -33.72 -3.41 -33.16
CA GLY A 358 -33.00 -2.35 -33.85
C GLY A 358 -33.76 -1.05 -34.09
N TYR A 359 -33.01 0.03 -34.21
CA TYR A 359 -33.09 1.03 -35.27
C TYR A 359 -31.76 1.81 -35.32
N SER A 360 -31.35 2.16 -36.53
CA SER A 360 -30.26 3.09 -36.87
C SER A 360 -30.49 4.49 -36.26
N THR A 361 -29.44 5.12 -35.69
CA THR A 361 -28.97 6.48 -36.05
C THR A 361 -27.76 6.95 -35.21
N SER A 362 -26.71 7.42 -35.91
CA SER A 362 -25.77 8.53 -35.62
C SER A 362 -24.97 8.63 -34.30
N PRO A 363 -23.66 9.02 -34.35
CA PRO A 363 -22.86 9.27 -33.16
C PRO A 363 -23.18 10.63 -32.51
N LEU A 364 -23.43 10.62 -31.20
CA LEU A 364 -23.39 11.82 -30.36
C LEU A 364 -21.95 12.06 -29.92
N VAL A 365 -21.33 13.07 -30.54
CA VAL A 365 -20.09 13.68 -30.04
C VAL A 365 -20.48 14.61 -28.91
N THR A 366 -20.22 14.21 -27.68
CA THR A 366 -20.28 15.11 -26.53
C THR A 366 -18.92 15.79 -26.42
N THR A 367 -18.85 17.06 -26.83
CA THR A 367 -17.68 17.91 -26.60
C THR A 367 -17.52 18.17 -25.10
N LEU A 368 -16.40 17.71 -24.54
CA LEU A 368 -15.91 18.10 -23.21
C LEU A 368 -15.17 19.44 -23.36
N SER A 369 -15.56 20.43 -22.55
CA SER A 369 -14.87 21.72 -22.36
C SER A 369 -13.98 21.70 -21.13
#